data_AF-A0A0G1WG79-F1
#
_entry.id   AF-A0A0G1WG79-F1
#
_cell.length_a   1.000
_cell.length_b   1.000
_cell.length_c   1.000
_cell.angle_alpha   90.00
_cell.angle_beta   90.00
_cell.angle_gamma   90.00
#
_symmetry.space_group_name_H-M   'P 1'
#
loop_
_entity.id
_entity.type
_entity.pdbx_description
1 polymer ?
#
loop_
_entity_poly.entity_id
_entity_poly.type
_entity_poly.pdbx_seq_one_letter_code
_entity_poly.pdbx_strand_id
1 'polypeptide(L)'
;MNKLITEKVRGLIGMTVVAMVLSVAYVSSPYFFKAPTAESAATDNVYGWAWSYGGEDIDPLNPSYAGGWISFNSTDCDANGNNFIDAFCVKFKSDGVTPNDDLTISVIPYGVNLNISGDGSLSGIAWSPNMGWISFDRGRTSNPPEPPFDSGTGPIAKIDNFGNLIGWARALQGCQDNLWNSVDKKCTGSGSGDNTGQWDGWIKLSKDPSDGGVAYGVKLSGTKFSGYAWGSDSGGWIDFDPKKADGTAVGGVYLRNSSSVCTTATPGVKSTGCISSQACTTPPSLAVESLDGIDVFTCPDSSQTSINCKVDVTCTVVTPVGTCGDNKCGGNPTMTETPSSCPKDCKPGYKQF
;
A
#
# COMPACT_ATOMS: atom_id res chain seq x y z
N MET A 1 -48.36 18.51 23.96
CA MET A 1 -47.13 18.08 24.65
C MET A 1 -46.61 16.72 24.18
N ASN A 2 -47.46 15.73 23.86
CA ASN A 2 -47.02 14.38 23.45
C ASN A 2 -46.24 14.29 22.12
N LYS A 3 -46.54 15.14 21.12
CA LYS A 3 -45.91 15.05 19.79
C LYS A 3 -44.40 15.41 19.80
N LEU A 4 -44.01 16.36 20.66
CA LEU A 4 -42.62 16.81 20.78
C LEU A 4 -41.71 15.76 21.45
N ILE A 5 -42.27 14.95 22.34
CA ILE A 5 -41.55 13.88 23.04
C ILE A 5 -41.27 12.72 22.07
N THR A 6 -42.24 12.36 21.24
CA THR A 6 -42.08 11.26 20.26
C THR A 6 -41.01 11.54 19.20
N GLU A 7 -40.92 12.78 18.70
CA GLU A 7 -39.89 13.19 17.74
C GLU A 7 -38.48 13.08 18.33
N LYS A 8 -38.29 13.55 19.57
CA LYS A 8 -37.00 13.48 20.26
C LYS A 8 -36.56 12.04 20.54
N VAL A 9 -37.50 11.17 20.94
CA VAL A 9 -37.21 9.75 21.19
C VAL A 9 -36.80 9.03 19.90
N ARG A 10 -37.45 9.32 18.77
CA ARG A 10 -37.08 8.74 17.46
C ARG A 10 -35.67 9.15 17.01
N GLY A 11 -35.31 10.43 17.19
CA GLY A 11 -33.96 10.91 16.88
C GLY A 11 -32.87 10.22 17.71
N LEU A 12 -33.12 10.00 19.01
CA LEU A 12 -32.19 9.34 19.90
C LEU A 12 -31.98 7.85 19.52
N ILE A 13 -33.07 7.14 19.22
CA ILE A 13 -33.02 5.75 18.77
C ILE A 13 -32.25 5.65 17.45
N GLY A 14 -32.50 6.56 16.50
CA GLY A 14 -31.80 6.60 15.21
C GLY A 14 -30.29 6.75 15.36
N MET A 15 -29.82 7.72 16.15
CA MET A 15 -28.38 7.90 16.41
C MET A 15 -27.75 6.67 17.09
N THR A 16 -28.49 6.03 18.00
CA THR A 16 -27.99 4.85 18.72
C THR A 16 -27.80 3.66 17.77
N VAL A 17 -28.73 3.44 16.83
CA VAL A 17 -28.60 2.37 15.83
C VAL A 17 -27.41 2.64 14.89
N VAL A 18 -27.23 3.87 14.41
CA VAL A 18 -26.08 4.22 13.54
C VAL A 18 -24.76 3.99 14.27
N ALA A 19 -24.66 4.42 15.53
CA ALA A 19 -23.46 4.20 16.35
C ALA A 19 -23.15 2.71 16.55
N MET A 20 -24.18 1.86 16.78
CA MET A 20 -23.99 0.41 16.87
C MET A 20 -23.51 -0.18 15.54
N VAL A 21 -24.09 0.21 14.41
CA VAL A 21 -23.66 -0.28 13.08
C VAL A 21 -22.22 0.11 12.79
N LEU A 22 -21.83 1.36 13.04
CA LEU A 22 -20.45 1.81 12.86
C LEU A 22 -19.48 1.10 13.83
N SER A 23 -19.91 0.84 15.06
CA SER A 23 -19.10 0.10 16.04
C SER A 23 -18.91 -1.36 15.62
N VAL A 24 -19.96 -2.02 15.13
CA VAL A 24 -19.87 -3.38 14.60
C VAL A 24 -19.00 -3.42 13.34
N ALA A 25 -19.14 -2.46 12.43
CA ALA A 25 -18.27 -2.32 11.27
C ALA A 25 -16.80 -2.09 11.66
N TYR A 26 -16.53 -1.23 12.65
CA TYR A 26 -15.18 -0.98 13.16
C TYR A 26 -14.60 -2.18 13.91
N VAL A 27 -15.37 -2.89 14.73
CA VAL A 27 -14.88 -4.05 15.48
C VAL A 27 -14.67 -5.25 14.55
N SER A 28 -15.55 -5.45 13.57
CA SER A 28 -15.40 -6.50 12.55
C SER A 28 -14.30 -6.20 11.54
N SER A 29 -14.04 -4.92 11.25
CA SER A 29 -12.97 -4.46 10.38
C SER A 29 -12.39 -3.14 10.91
N PRO A 30 -11.38 -3.18 11.81
CA PRO A 30 -10.77 -1.97 12.37
C PRO A 30 -10.08 -1.10 11.31
N TYR A 31 -9.96 -1.62 10.09
CA TYR A 31 -9.39 -0.95 8.93
C TYR A 31 -10.43 -0.28 8.02
N PHE A 32 -11.73 -0.35 8.33
CA PHE A 32 -12.81 0.27 7.54
C PHE A 32 -12.62 1.79 7.32
N PHE A 33 -11.87 2.46 8.19
CA PHE A 33 -11.52 3.88 8.07
C PHE A 33 -10.05 4.16 7.73
N LYS A 34 -9.22 3.12 7.56
CA LYS A 34 -7.79 3.31 7.28
C LYS A 34 -7.59 3.43 5.78
N ALA A 35 -6.93 4.51 5.34
CA ALA A 35 -6.53 4.65 3.94
C ALA A 35 -5.57 3.50 3.57
N PRO A 36 -5.70 2.89 2.38
CA PRO A 36 -4.79 1.85 1.95
C PRO A 36 -3.36 2.39 1.89
N THR A 37 -2.44 1.77 2.63
CA THR A 37 -1.01 2.07 2.56
C THR A 37 -0.43 1.44 1.29
N ALA A 38 0.14 2.26 0.39
CA ALA A 38 0.89 1.77 -0.75
C ALA A 38 2.33 1.43 -0.35
N GLU A 39 2.76 0.22 -0.61
CA GLU A 39 4.18 -0.17 -0.67
C GLU A 39 4.43 -0.87 -2.01
N SER A 40 5.60 -0.68 -2.63
CA SER A 40 5.87 -1.08 -4.02
C SER A 40 6.70 -2.33 -4.16
N ALA A 41 6.34 -3.12 -5.18
CA ALA A 41 7.16 -4.16 -5.80
C ALA A 41 8.59 -3.64 -6.06
N ALA A 42 9.56 -4.52 -5.86
CA ALA A 42 10.98 -4.16 -5.79
C ALA A 42 11.56 -3.52 -7.08
N THR A 43 10.95 -3.71 -8.25
CA THR A 43 11.50 -3.26 -9.55
C THR A 43 10.84 -2.02 -10.13
N ASP A 44 9.61 -1.70 -9.72
CA ASP A 44 8.86 -0.55 -10.22
C ASP A 44 9.14 0.67 -9.35
N ASN A 45 9.26 1.84 -10.00
CA ASN A 45 9.63 3.08 -9.32
C ASN A 45 8.47 4.06 -9.22
N VAL A 46 7.28 3.78 -9.74
CA VAL A 46 6.07 4.56 -9.46
C VAL A 46 5.20 3.78 -8.49
N TYR A 47 4.76 4.44 -7.42
CA TYR A 47 3.95 3.82 -6.37
C TYR A 47 2.88 4.76 -5.85
N GLY A 48 1.92 4.24 -5.11
CA GLY A 48 0.86 5.03 -4.50
C GLY A 48 -0.50 4.83 -5.14
N TRP A 49 -1.41 5.74 -4.82
CA TRP A 49 -2.81 5.64 -5.21
C TRP A 49 -3.31 6.93 -5.84
N ALA A 50 -3.91 6.83 -7.02
CA ALA A 50 -4.74 7.88 -7.60
C ALA A 50 -6.23 7.57 -7.34
N TRP A 51 -7.08 8.57 -7.43
CA TRP A 51 -8.53 8.42 -7.28
C TRP A 51 -9.24 8.76 -8.58
N SER A 52 -10.02 7.83 -9.12
CA SER A 52 -10.99 8.12 -10.17
C SER A 52 -12.30 8.57 -9.55
N TYR A 53 -12.90 9.65 -10.04
CA TYR A 53 -14.20 10.14 -9.56
C TYR A 53 -15.39 9.45 -10.23
N GLY A 54 -15.21 8.91 -11.45
CA GLY A 54 -16.29 8.38 -12.28
C GLY A 54 -17.24 9.50 -12.76
N GLY A 55 -17.35 9.70 -14.08
CA GLY A 55 -18.21 10.73 -14.67
C GLY A 55 -17.59 12.14 -14.73
N GLU A 56 -18.36 13.08 -15.29
CA GLU A 56 -17.90 14.41 -15.67
C GLU A 56 -17.73 15.40 -14.50
N ASP A 57 -18.51 15.23 -13.44
CA ASP A 57 -18.52 16.13 -12.29
C ASP A 57 -17.48 15.74 -11.25
N ILE A 58 -16.56 16.66 -10.94
CA ILE A 58 -15.69 16.59 -9.76
C ILE A 58 -16.50 17.05 -8.54
N ASP A 59 -17.60 16.37 -8.22
CA ASP A 59 -18.30 16.61 -6.96
C ASP A 59 -17.82 15.58 -5.91
N PRO A 60 -16.91 15.94 -5.00
CA PRO A 60 -16.47 15.04 -3.93
C PRO A 60 -17.62 14.66 -2.97
N LEU A 61 -18.78 15.32 -3.05
CA LEU A 61 -19.95 15.04 -2.22
C LEU A 61 -20.99 14.14 -2.91
N ASN A 62 -20.85 13.86 -4.21
CA ASN A 62 -21.82 13.06 -4.95
C ASN A 62 -21.15 11.99 -5.86
N PRO A 63 -20.57 10.92 -5.27
CA PRO A 63 -19.96 9.82 -6.02
C PRO A 63 -21.05 8.94 -6.66
N SER A 64 -21.68 9.44 -7.71
CA SER A 64 -22.81 8.76 -8.38
C SER A 64 -22.37 7.84 -9.52
N TYR A 65 -21.08 7.81 -9.86
CA TYR A 65 -20.52 6.83 -10.80
C TYR A 65 -19.31 6.13 -10.18
N ALA A 66 -18.87 5.04 -10.81
CA ALA A 66 -17.94 4.02 -10.30
C ALA A 66 -16.48 4.49 -10.06
N GLY A 67 -16.30 5.66 -9.46
CA GLY A 67 -15.02 6.15 -8.97
C GLY A 67 -14.39 5.21 -7.96
N GLY A 68 -13.07 5.11 -7.99
CA GLY A 68 -12.33 4.17 -7.17
C GLY A 68 -10.83 4.39 -7.18
N TRP A 69 -10.16 3.74 -6.23
CA TRP A 69 -8.72 3.77 -6.08
C TRP A 69 -8.02 3.07 -7.25
N ILE A 70 -6.98 3.71 -7.78
CA ILE A 70 -6.06 3.14 -8.78
C ILE A 70 -4.71 2.97 -8.11
N SER A 71 -4.25 1.71 -7.99
CA SER A 71 -2.93 1.36 -7.47
C SER A 71 -1.89 1.38 -8.59
N PHE A 72 -0.76 2.05 -8.38
CA PHE A 72 0.34 2.12 -9.35
C PHE A 72 1.37 0.99 -9.19
N ASN A 73 1.19 0.12 -8.21
CA ASN A 73 2.13 -0.91 -7.82
C ASN A 73 1.42 -1.98 -6.98
N SER A 74 1.78 -3.23 -7.19
CA SER A 74 1.49 -4.28 -6.22
C SER A 74 2.40 -4.04 -5.01
N THR A 75 1.85 -4.20 -3.81
CA THR A 75 2.68 -4.55 -2.66
C THR A 75 3.40 -5.84 -3.02
N ASP A 76 4.71 -5.89 -2.79
CA ASP A 76 5.54 -7.08 -2.99
C ASP A 76 5.15 -8.14 -1.95
N CYS A 77 3.96 -8.70 -2.14
CA CYS A 77 3.39 -9.69 -1.26
C CYS A 77 3.91 -11.08 -1.60
N ASP A 78 5.13 -11.14 -2.09
CA ASP A 78 5.84 -12.33 -2.52
C ASP A 78 7.31 -12.12 -2.14
N ALA A 79 7.58 -11.86 -0.86
CA ALA A 79 8.91 -11.51 -0.37
C ALA A 79 9.92 -12.64 -0.56
N ASN A 80 9.47 -13.88 -0.73
CA ASN A 80 10.31 -15.03 -1.08
C ASN A 80 10.41 -15.28 -2.60
N GLY A 81 9.66 -14.55 -3.43
CA GLY A 81 9.74 -14.56 -4.90
C GLY A 81 9.21 -15.84 -5.55
N ASN A 82 8.29 -16.54 -4.90
CA ASN A 82 7.72 -17.80 -5.38
C ASN A 82 6.40 -17.62 -6.17
N ASN A 83 5.96 -16.38 -6.38
CA ASN A 83 4.73 -15.95 -7.05
C ASN A 83 3.44 -16.25 -6.27
N PHE A 84 3.52 -16.43 -4.95
CA PHE A 84 2.37 -16.61 -4.07
C PHE A 84 2.27 -15.48 -3.07
N ILE A 85 1.04 -15.23 -2.59
CA ILE A 85 0.84 -14.20 -1.58
C ILE A 85 1.43 -14.72 -0.27
N ASP A 86 2.50 -14.06 0.19
CA ASP A 86 3.05 -14.22 1.52
C ASP A 86 1.97 -13.98 2.57
N ALA A 87 1.87 -14.90 3.52
CA ALA A 87 0.88 -14.76 4.59
C ALA A 87 1.11 -13.51 5.47
N PHE A 88 2.32 -12.93 5.47
CA PHE A 88 2.60 -11.63 6.10
C PHE A 88 1.85 -10.46 5.42
N CYS A 89 1.54 -10.58 4.13
CA CYS A 89 0.76 -9.58 3.41
C CYS A 89 -0.74 -9.67 3.70
N VAL A 90 -1.21 -10.85 4.10
CA VAL A 90 -2.58 -11.06 4.56
C VAL A 90 -2.57 -11.07 6.08
N LYS A 91 -2.27 -9.92 6.71
CA LYS A 91 -2.40 -9.75 8.19
C LYS A 91 -3.86 -9.79 8.69
N PHE A 92 -4.74 -10.53 8.01
CA PHE A 92 -6.17 -10.56 8.25
C PHE A 92 -6.67 -11.86 8.89
N LYS A 93 -5.79 -12.77 9.33
CA LYS A 93 -6.26 -13.92 10.11
C LYS A 93 -6.06 -13.72 11.60
N SER A 94 -7.18 -13.49 12.28
CA SER A 94 -7.33 -13.43 13.74
C SER A 94 -7.29 -14.82 14.41
N ASP A 95 -6.84 -15.87 13.72
CA ASP A 95 -6.97 -17.26 14.17
C ASP A 95 -5.68 -17.82 14.83
N GLY A 96 -4.64 -17.01 15.00
CA GLY A 96 -3.45 -17.41 15.76
C GLY A 96 -2.66 -18.56 15.13
N VAL A 97 -2.94 -18.90 13.87
CA VAL A 97 -2.17 -19.87 13.10
C VAL A 97 -0.88 -19.18 12.65
N THR A 98 0.27 -19.77 12.95
CA THR A 98 1.56 -19.32 12.42
C THR A 98 1.43 -19.21 10.89
N PRO A 99 1.73 -18.06 10.28
CA PRO A 99 1.57 -17.90 8.85
C PRO A 99 2.47 -18.92 8.15
N ASN A 100 1.89 -19.96 7.54
CA ASN A 100 2.61 -20.68 6.49
C ASN A 100 2.85 -19.65 5.39
N ASP A 101 4.09 -19.55 4.90
CA ASP A 101 4.50 -18.44 4.05
C ASP A 101 3.77 -18.41 2.70
N ASP A 102 3.09 -19.49 2.29
CA ASP A 102 2.46 -19.52 0.97
C ASP A 102 0.93 -19.69 1.04
N LEU A 103 0.19 -18.62 0.77
CA LEU A 103 -1.20 -18.80 0.34
C LEU A 103 -1.23 -19.43 -1.05
N THR A 104 -2.22 -20.27 -1.36
CA THR A 104 -2.39 -20.83 -2.72
C THR A 104 -2.85 -19.79 -3.75
N ILE A 105 -2.80 -18.50 -3.41
CA ILE A 105 -3.23 -17.40 -4.27
C ILE A 105 -1.98 -16.86 -4.95
N SER A 106 -1.92 -16.99 -6.27
CA SER A 106 -0.80 -16.46 -7.04
C SER A 106 -0.83 -14.92 -7.04
N VAL A 107 0.31 -14.30 -6.71
CA VAL A 107 0.50 -12.86 -6.89
C VAL A 107 0.64 -12.60 -8.38
N ILE A 108 -0.15 -11.68 -8.91
CA ILE A 108 0.12 -11.08 -10.21
C ILE A 108 0.90 -9.80 -9.92
N PRO A 109 2.25 -9.82 -9.95
CA PRO A 109 3.01 -8.61 -9.73
C PRO A 109 2.67 -7.61 -10.84
N TYR A 110 2.42 -6.38 -10.44
CA TYR A 110 2.16 -5.28 -11.33
C TYR A 110 2.82 -4.02 -10.79
N GLY A 111 3.10 -3.09 -11.68
CA GLY A 111 3.50 -1.76 -11.30
C GLY A 111 3.84 -0.93 -12.52
N VAL A 112 4.04 0.35 -12.24
CA VAL A 112 4.33 1.38 -13.23
C VAL A 112 5.77 1.82 -13.05
N ASN A 113 6.49 1.93 -14.16
CA ASN A 113 7.86 2.39 -14.17
C ASN A 113 7.94 3.69 -14.98
N LEU A 114 8.68 4.65 -14.46
CA LEU A 114 9.12 5.86 -15.15
C LEU A 114 10.61 5.73 -15.48
N ASN A 115 10.96 5.83 -16.76
CA ASN A 115 12.35 5.83 -17.22
C ASN A 115 13.04 7.17 -16.93
N ILE A 116 13.42 7.42 -15.67
CA ILE A 116 14.04 8.66 -15.21
C ILE A 116 15.44 8.86 -15.84
N SER A 117 16.18 7.77 -16.04
CA SER A 117 17.53 7.80 -16.60
C SER A 117 17.56 7.92 -18.13
N GLY A 118 16.40 7.86 -18.78
CA GLY A 118 16.27 7.85 -20.23
C GLY A 118 15.34 8.95 -20.74
N ASP A 119 14.33 8.54 -21.49
CA ASP A 119 13.43 9.42 -22.25
C ASP A 119 12.20 9.90 -21.46
N GLY A 120 12.13 9.58 -20.17
CA GLY A 120 10.99 9.90 -19.31
C GLY A 120 9.73 9.10 -19.65
N SER A 121 9.83 8.01 -20.42
CA SER A 121 8.69 7.16 -20.75
C SER A 121 8.10 6.44 -19.54
N LEU A 122 6.78 6.27 -19.53
CA LEU A 122 6.10 5.37 -18.61
C LEU A 122 5.85 4.01 -19.27
N SER A 123 5.96 2.95 -18.48
CA SER A 123 5.65 1.58 -18.85
C SER A 123 5.01 0.82 -17.70
N GLY A 124 4.45 -0.35 -17.99
CA GLY A 124 3.86 -1.24 -17.00
C GLY A 124 2.35 -1.07 -16.83
N ILE A 125 1.84 -1.59 -15.72
CA ILE A 125 0.42 -1.72 -15.45
C ILE A 125 0.05 -1.31 -14.02
N ALA A 126 -1.00 -0.51 -13.90
CA ALA A 126 -1.72 -0.18 -12.68
C ALA A 126 -3.00 -1.04 -12.55
N TRP A 127 -3.62 -1.04 -11.38
CA TRP A 127 -4.85 -1.78 -11.12
C TRP A 127 -5.89 -0.94 -10.40
N SER A 128 -7.14 -1.03 -10.82
CA SER A 128 -8.29 -0.52 -10.09
C SER A 128 -9.35 -1.63 -9.95
N PRO A 129 -9.99 -1.78 -8.79
CA PRO A 129 -11.10 -2.72 -8.64
C PRO A 129 -12.30 -2.35 -9.53
N ASN A 130 -12.42 -1.07 -9.93
CA ASN A 130 -13.55 -0.58 -10.70
C ASN A 130 -13.24 -0.47 -12.21
N MET A 131 -11.98 -0.19 -12.57
CA MET A 131 -11.57 -0.03 -13.98
C MET A 131 -10.76 -1.22 -14.51
N GLY A 132 -10.31 -2.11 -13.63
CA GLY A 132 -9.43 -3.22 -13.96
C GLY A 132 -7.98 -2.80 -14.19
N TRP A 133 -7.30 -3.54 -15.07
CA TRP A 133 -5.91 -3.30 -15.44
C TRP A 133 -5.82 -2.03 -16.28
N ILE A 134 -4.92 -1.13 -15.89
CA ILE A 134 -4.62 0.10 -16.63
C ILE A 134 -3.19 -0.02 -17.13
N SER A 135 -2.97 0.07 -18.44
CA SER A 135 -1.65 -0.12 -19.06
C SER A 135 -1.09 1.18 -19.61
N PHE A 136 0.22 1.35 -19.42
CA PHE A 136 1.04 2.39 -20.03
C PHE A 136 1.85 1.83 -21.22
N ASP A 137 1.75 0.52 -21.47
CA ASP A 137 2.47 -0.15 -22.57
C ASP A 137 1.66 -0.16 -23.87
N ARG A 138 2.20 0.47 -24.92
CA ARG A 138 1.61 0.44 -26.28
C ARG A 138 1.30 -0.97 -26.76
N GLY A 139 2.18 -1.94 -26.45
CA GLY A 139 2.02 -3.34 -26.84
C GLY A 139 0.77 -4.02 -26.25
N ARG A 140 0.20 -3.45 -25.18
CA ARG A 140 -1.05 -3.90 -24.56
C ARG A 140 -2.25 -3.05 -24.94
N THR A 141 -2.07 -1.77 -25.23
CA THR A 141 -3.16 -0.82 -25.44
C THR A 141 -3.51 -0.58 -26.91
N SER A 142 -2.61 -0.89 -27.85
CA SER A 142 -2.58 -0.34 -29.20
C SER A 142 -2.27 1.17 -29.20
N ASN A 143 -2.49 1.83 -30.34
CA ASN A 143 -2.29 3.27 -30.49
C ASN A 143 -3.43 4.06 -29.82
N PRO A 144 -3.11 5.11 -29.04
CA PRO A 144 -4.06 6.11 -28.58
C PRO A 144 -4.90 6.74 -29.71
N PRO A 145 -6.04 7.36 -29.38
CA PRO A 145 -6.92 7.94 -30.38
C PRO A 145 -6.41 9.27 -30.95
N GLU A 146 -5.59 10.03 -30.22
CA GLU A 146 -5.15 11.37 -30.62
C GLU A 146 -3.66 11.64 -30.35
N PRO A 147 -3.07 12.66 -31.00
CA PRO A 147 -1.69 13.09 -30.80
C PRO A 147 -1.32 13.31 -29.31
N PRO A 148 -0.01 13.27 -28.98
CA PRO A 148 1.14 13.11 -29.87
C PRO A 148 1.55 11.64 -30.10
N PHE A 149 0.78 10.67 -29.61
CA PHE A 149 1.16 9.25 -29.58
C PHE A 149 0.20 8.34 -30.35
N ASP A 150 -0.75 8.88 -31.11
CA ASP A 150 -1.75 8.17 -31.93
C ASP A 150 -1.21 7.22 -33.01
N SER A 151 0.11 7.21 -33.22
CA SER A 151 0.75 6.37 -34.21
C SER A 151 2.16 5.95 -33.81
N GLY A 152 2.72 5.01 -34.57
CA GLY A 152 4.12 4.60 -34.46
C GLY A 152 4.43 3.56 -33.39
N THR A 153 5.72 3.48 -33.05
CA THR A 153 6.30 2.57 -32.07
C THR A 153 6.90 3.37 -30.91
N GLY A 154 6.87 2.82 -29.70
CA GLY A 154 7.43 3.47 -28.52
C GLY A 154 6.38 3.80 -27.46
N PRO A 155 6.68 4.69 -26.50
CA PRO A 155 5.79 4.96 -25.39
C PRO A 155 4.49 5.60 -25.85
N ILE A 156 3.46 5.45 -25.00
CA ILE A 156 2.20 6.19 -25.12
C ILE A 156 2.08 7.28 -24.06
N ALA A 157 2.93 7.27 -23.04
CA ALA A 157 3.02 8.28 -21.99
C ALA A 157 4.47 8.59 -21.66
N LYS A 158 4.78 9.87 -21.41
CA LYS A 158 6.12 10.30 -20.98
C LYS A 158 6.07 11.60 -20.19
N ILE A 159 7.09 11.85 -19.38
CA ILE A 159 7.37 13.15 -18.78
C ILE A 159 8.08 14.04 -19.80
N ASP A 160 7.58 15.26 -19.99
CA ASP A 160 8.26 16.28 -20.79
C ASP A 160 9.36 17.02 -20.00
N ASN A 161 10.08 17.92 -20.67
CA ASN A 161 11.19 18.68 -20.06
C ASN A 161 10.75 19.65 -18.95
N PHE A 162 9.45 19.84 -18.75
CA PHE A 162 8.87 20.72 -17.73
C PHE A 162 8.23 19.93 -16.58
N GLY A 163 8.35 18.61 -16.59
CA GLY A 163 7.77 17.71 -15.60
C GLY A 163 6.30 17.38 -15.86
N ASN A 164 5.72 17.78 -16.99
CA ASN A 164 4.34 17.41 -17.32
C ASN A 164 4.31 15.98 -17.87
N LEU A 165 3.40 15.17 -17.34
CA LEU A 165 3.13 13.84 -17.84
C LEU A 165 2.16 13.95 -19.02
N ILE A 166 2.68 13.73 -20.22
CA ILE A 166 1.93 13.82 -21.47
C ILE A 166 1.61 12.44 -22.03
N GLY A 167 0.54 12.36 -22.82
CA GLY A 167 0.11 11.16 -23.52
C GLY A 167 -1.03 10.44 -22.83
N TRP A 168 -0.98 9.11 -22.84
CA TRP A 168 -2.13 8.24 -22.62
C TRP A 168 -1.81 7.03 -21.76
N ALA A 169 -2.81 6.58 -21.01
CA ALA A 169 -2.92 5.24 -20.45
C ALA A 169 -4.23 4.61 -20.92
N ARG A 170 -4.39 3.29 -20.76
CA ARG A 170 -5.65 2.64 -21.09
C ARG A 170 -6.10 1.62 -20.06
N ALA A 171 -7.32 1.76 -19.57
CA ALA A 171 -8.03 0.69 -18.89
C ALA A 171 -8.38 -0.41 -19.89
N LEU A 172 -7.77 -1.59 -19.72
CA LEU A 172 -7.90 -2.73 -20.62
C LEU A 172 -9.31 -3.33 -20.63
N GLN A 173 -10.13 -3.07 -19.61
CA GLN A 173 -11.55 -3.46 -19.62
C GLN A 173 -12.41 -2.59 -20.55
N GLY A 174 -11.97 -1.38 -20.90
CA GLY A 174 -12.66 -0.53 -21.89
C GLY A 174 -12.46 -1.01 -23.34
N CYS A 175 -11.59 -2.00 -23.54
CA CYS A 175 -11.29 -2.57 -24.84
C CYS A 175 -12.50 -3.30 -25.42
N GLN A 176 -12.73 -3.15 -26.72
CA GLN A 176 -13.80 -3.91 -27.37
C GLN A 176 -13.55 -5.42 -27.30
N ASP A 177 -14.59 -6.20 -26.99
CA ASP A 177 -14.48 -7.66 -26.79
C ASP A 177 -13.86 -8.36 -28.01
N ASN A 178 -14.22 -7.93 -29.22
CA ASN A 178 -13.65 -8.44 -30.48
C ASN A 178 -12.24 -7.90 -30.79
N LEU A 179 -11.78 -6.87 -30.07
CA LEU A 179 -10.43 -6.32 -30.13
C LEU A 179 -9.55 -6.83 -28.98
N TRP A 180 -10.11 -7.56 -28.01
CA TRP A 180 -9.33 -8.20 -26.95
C TRP A 180 -8.75 -9.53 -27.42
N ASN A 181 -7.42 -9.59 -27.50
CA ASN A 181 -6.71 -10.84 -27.70
C ASN A 181 -6.43 -11.48 -26.34
N SER A 182 -7.17 -12.55 -26.00
CA SER A 182 -7.05 -13.26 -24.72
C SER A 182 -5.75 -14.06 -24.57
N VAL A 183 -5.10 -14.43 -25.68
CA VAL A 183 -3.82 -15.13 -25.69
C VAL A 183 -2.68 -14.17 -25.32
N ASP A 184 -2.64 -13.03 -26.00
CA ASP A 184 -1.60 -12.02 -25.81
C ASP A 184 -1.92 -11.00 -24.71
N LYS A 185 -3.14 -11.06 -24.13
CA LYS A 185 -3.68 -10.13 -23.14
C LYS A 185 -3.52 -8.65 -23.55
N LYS A 186 -3.91 -8.33 -24.80
CA LYS A 186 -3.78 -6.99 -25.39
C LYS A 186 -5.00 -6.57 -26.19
N CYS A 187 -5.19 -5.27 -26.29
CA CYS A 187 -6.06 -4.62 -27.26
C CYS A 187 -5.41 -4.57 -28.64
N THR A 188 -6.16 -4.96 -29.67
CA THR A 188 -5.71 -4.90 -31.07
C THR A 188 -6.15 -3.63 -31.80
N GLY A 189 -7.03 -2.82 -31.20
CA GLY A 189 -7.48 -1.54 -31.73
C GLY A 189 -7.95 -0.57 -30.64
N SER A 190 -8.30 0.66 -31.02
CA SER A 190 -8.63 1.76 -30.10
C SER A 190 -10.11 1.85 -29.71
N GLY A 191 -10.99 1.02 -30.27
CA GLY A 191 -12.44 1.09 -30.07
C GLY A 191 -12.93 0.66 -28.68
N SER A 192 -14.11 1.14 -28.31
CA SER A 192 -14.82 0.83 -27.06
C SER A 192 -15.59 -0.49 -27.11
N GLY A 193 -15.65 -1.19 -25.98
CA GLY A 193 -16.50 -2.37 -25.82
C GLY A 193 -17.99 -2.08 -25.85
N ASP A 194 -18.74 -2.98 -26.47
CA ASP A 194 -20.20 -2.86 -26.64
C ASP A 194 -20.93 -2.74 -25.29
N ASN A 195 -20.34 -3.27 -24.21
CA ASN A 195 -20.88 -3.26 -22.84
C ASN A 195 -20.25 -2.22 -21.90
N THR A 196 -19.39 -1.34 -22.41
CA THR A 196 -18.61 -0.39 -21.59
C THR A 196 -19.29 0.98 -21.43
N GLY A 197 -20.55 1.11 -21.85
CA GLY A 197 -21.20 2.42 -21.93
C GLY A 197 -20.54 3.35 -22.95
N GLN A 198 -19.92 2.78 -24.00
CA GLN A 198 -19.10 3.48 -25.00
C GLN A 198 -17.76 4.02 -24.47
N TRP A 199 -17.34 3.61 -23.28
CA TRP A 199 -16.03 3.95 -22.76
C TRP A 199 -14.93 3.07 -23.37
N ASP A 200 -14.05 3.68 -24.16
CA ASP A 200 -12.93 2.99 -24.82
C ASP A 200 -11.73 2.66 -23.94
N GLY A 201 -11.80 3.09 -22.66
CA GLY A 201 -10.77 2.88 -21.66
C GLY A 201 -9.63 3.86 -21.73
N TRP A 202 -9.58 4.78 -22.72
CA TRP A 202 -8.46 5.71 -22.85
C TRP A 202 -8.49 6.79 -21.77
N ILE A 203 -7.30 7.06 -21.23
CA ILE A 203 -7.07 8.06 -20.18
C ILE A 203 -6.00 9.02 -20.70
N LYS A 204 -6.38 10.26 -20.95
CA LYS A 204 -5.47 11.34 -21.37
C LYS A 204 -4.81 11.95 -20.14
N LEU A 205 -3.48 11.95 -20.12
CA LEU A 205 -2.68 12.36 -18.95
C LEU A 205 -2.40 13.87 -18.93
N SER A 206 -2.58 14.54 -20.07
CA SER A 206 -2.43 15.99 -20.22
C SER A 206 -3.40 16.50 -21.27
N LYS A 207 -3.94 17.69 -21.03
CA LYS A 207 -4.73 18.39 -22.04
C LYS A 207 -3.86 18.76 -23.26
N ASP A 208 -4.36 18.50 -24.46
CA ASP A 208 -3.81 19.05 -25.71
C ASP A 208 -4.37 20.47 -25.96
N PRO A 209 -3.61 21.41 -26.55
CA PRO A 209 -4.15 22.71 -26.96
C PRO A 209 -5.42 22.66 -27.81
N SER A 210 -5.67 21.58 -28.55
CA SER A 210 -6.91 21.39 -29.32
C SER A 210 -8.12 20.98 -28.48
N ASP A 211 -7.90 20.54 -27.23
CA ASP A 211 -8.98 20.09 -26.37
C ASP A 211 -9.83 21.26 -25.88
N GLY A 212 -11.16 21.12 -25.96
CA GLY A 212 -12.10 22.02 -25.30
C GLY A 212 -12.04 21.92 -23.77
N GLY A 213 -12.84 22.71 -23.06
CA GLY A 213 -13.07 22.56 -21.61
C GLY A 213 -11.96 23.07 -20.70
N VAL A 214 -12.01 22.64 -19.44
CA VAL A 214 -11.10 23.09 -18.37
C VAL A 214 -9.67 22.59 -18.59
N ALA A 215 -8.67 23.35 -18.15
CA ALA A 215 -7.27 22.92 -18.22
C ALA A 215 -6.99 21.80 -17.22
N TYR A 216 -6.27 20.77 -17.66
CA TYR A 216 -5.83 19.66 -16.81
C TYR A 216 -4.51 19.09 -17.28
N GLY A 217 -3.91 18.28 -16.42
CA GLY A 217 -2.71 17.53 -16.72
C GLY A 217 -2.02 17.08 -15.45
N VAL A 218 -1.36 15.93 -15.55
CA VAL A 218 -0.57 15.37 -14.47
C VAL A 218 0.85 15.96 -14.54
N LYS A 219 1.40 16.31 -13.39
CA LYS A 219 2.75 16.89 -13.27
C LYS A 219 3.54 16.18 -12.19
N LEU A 220 4.79 15.85 -12.51
CA LEU A 220 5.80 15.40 -11.56
C LEU A 220 6.57 16.61 -11.01
N SER A 221 6.53 16.81 -9.70
CA SER A 221 7.30 17.81 -8.97
C SER A 221 8.12 17.13 -7.88
N GLY A 222 9.45 17.12 -8.05
CA GLY A 222 10.33 16.29 -7.23
C GLY A 222 10.00 14.81 -7.42
N THR A 223 9.48 14.16 -6.38
CA THR A 223 9.05 12.76 -6.40
C THR A 223 7.54 12.59 -6.40
N LYS A 224 6.75 13.67 -6.50
CA LYS A 224 5.30 13.60 -6.34
C LYS A 224 4.59 13.93 -7.64
N PHE A 225 3.68 13.05 -8.07
CA PHE A 225 2.73 13.35 -9.12
C PHE A 225 1.53 14.12 -8.54
N SER A 226 1.00 15.04 -9.32
CA SER A 226 -0.13 15.90 -8.94
C SER A 226 -0.93 16.30 -10.17
N GLY A 227 -2.14 16.81 -9.97
CA GLY A 227 -3.03 17.22 -11.05
C GLY A 227 -3.95 16.09 -11.50
N TYR A 228 -4.63 16.34 -12.62
CA TYR A 228 -5.73 15.50 -13.08
C TYR A 228 -5.46 14.93 -14.47
N ALA A 229 -5.79 13.66 -14.65
CA ALA A 229 -5.97 13.02 -15.95
C ALA A 229 -7.47 12.88 -16.25
N TRP A 230 -7.80 12.64 -17.51
CA TRP A 230 -9.18 12.59 -18.00
C TRP A 230 -9.45 11.33 -18.80
N GLY A 231 -10.50 10.59 -18.45
CA GLY A 231 -10.89 9.32 -19.05
C GLY A 231 -12.08 9.39 -20.00
N SER A 232 -12.40 10.53 -20.59
CA SER A 232 -13.68 10.80 -21.29
C SER A 232 -14.90 10.93 -20.37
N ASP A 233 -16.05 11.29 -20.94
CA ASP A 233 -17.32 11.52 -20.23
C ASP A 233 -17.73 10.34 -19.32
N SER A 234 -17.29 9.12 -19.67
CA SER A 234 -17.57 7.91 -18.87
C SER A 234 -16.45 7.54 -17.89
N GLY A 235 -15.18 7.77 -18.23
CA GLY A 235 -14.05 7.46 -17.35
C GLY A 235 -13.77 8.54 -16.29
N GLY A 236 -14.22 9.77 -16.57
CA GLY A 236 -14.18 10.90 -15.64
C GLY A 236 -12.78 11.38 -15.28
N TRP A 237 -12.72 12.18 -14.23
CA TRP A 237 -11.49 12.75 -13.69
C TRP A 237 -10.72 11.73 -12.84
N ILE A 238 -9.39 11.71 -13.00
CA ILE A 238 -8.47 10.93 -12.17
C ILE A 238 -7.48 11.88 -11.49
N ASP A 239 -7.50 11.94 -10.16
CA ASP A 239 -6.62 12.77 -9.34
C ASP A 239 -5.40 12.00 -8.85
N PHE A 240 -4.21 12.52 -9.18
CA PHE A 240 -2.93 11.93 -8.80
C PHE A 240 -2.43 12.40 -7.41
N ASP A 241 -3.10 13.38 -6.79
CA ASP A 241 -2.89 13.84 -5.41
C ASP A 241 -4.22 14.04 -4.66
N PRO A 242 -5.02 12.98 -4.48
CA PRO A 242 -6.38 13.10 -3.98
C PRO A 242 -6.40 13.56 -2.53
N LYS A 243 -7.31 14.51 -2.27
CA LYS A 243 -7.54 15.12 -0.95
C LYS A 243 -9.00 15.00 -0.56
N LYS A 244 -9.24 14.91 0.74
CA LYS A 244 -10.58 15.11 1.33
C LYS A 244 -11.02 16.56 1.14
N ALA A 245 -12.31 16.81 1.37
CA ALA A 245 -12.88 18.16 1.37
C ALA A 245 -12.21 19.12 2.36
N ASP A 246 -11.62 18.61 3.45
CA ASP A 246 -10.85 19.38 4.43
C ASP A 246 -9.38 19.63 4.01
N GLY A 247 -8.98 19.19 2.82
CA GLY A 247 -7.63 19.31 2.28
C GLY A 247 -6.67 18.20 2.72
N THR A 248 -7.09 17.27 3.58
CA THR A 248 -6.25 16.17 4.05
C THR A 248 -5.93 15.21 2.90
N ALA A 249 -4.66 14.94 2.66
CA ALA A 249 -4.23 13.95 1.67
C ALA A 249 -4.74 12.56 2.03
N VAL A 250 -5.38 11.88 1.07
CA VAL A 250 -5.87 10.49 1.22
C VAL A 250 -5.12 9.49 0.35
N GLY A 251 -4.24 9.99 -0.50
CA GLY A 251 -3.40 9.18 -1.37
C GLY A 251 -2.29 10.03 -1.98
N GLY A 252 -1.91 9.66 -3.19
CA GLY A 252 -0.86 10.31 -3.95
C GLY A 252 -0.05 9.28 -4.71
N VAL A 253 0.36 9.66 -5.90
CA VAL A 253 1.28 8.87 -6.72
C VAL A 253 2.67 9.47 -6.59
N TYR A 254 3.66 8.62 -6.37
CA TYR A 254 5.02 9.00 -6.04
C TYR A 254 6.02 8.23 -6.88
N LEU A 255 7.16 8.87 -7.11
CA LEU A 255 8.33 8.30 -7.72
C LEU A 255 9.31 7.91 -6.62
N ARG A 256 9.68 6.63 -6.56
CA ARG A 256 10.75 6.14 -5.70
C ARG A 256 12.06 6.71 -6.21
N ASN A 257 12.72 7.51 -5.38
CA ASN A 257 14.01 8.06 -5.74
C ASN A 257 15.00 6.91 -5.92
N SER A 258 15.53 6.76 -7.13
CA SER A 258 16.49 5.71 -7.49
C SER A 258 17.76 5.77 -6.65
N SER A 259 18.03 6.91 -5.99
CA SER A 259 19.21 7.13 -5.16
C SER A 259 19.09 6.67 -3.70
N SER A 260 17.95 6.11 -3.26
CA SER A 260 17.77 5.72 -1.84
C SER A 260 17.24 4.30 -1.64
N VAL A 261 17.23 3.45 -2.67
CA VAL A 261 16.88 2.03 -2.49
C VAL A 261 18.14 1.25 -2.19
N CYS A 262 18.53 1.25 -0.91
CA CYS A 262 19.35 0.16 -0.42
C CYS A 262 18.46 -1.09 -0.40
N THR A 263 18.59 -1.93 -1.42
CA THR A 263 17.96 -3.25 -1.39
C THR A 263 18.56 -4.02 -0.22
N THR A 264 17.72 -4.64 0.59
CA THR A 264 18.19 -5.63 1.57
C THR A 264 19.02 -6.65 0.83
N ALA A 265 20.30 -6.74 1.20
CA ALA A 265 21.19 -7.75 0.68
C ALA A 265 20.50 -9.12 0.76
N THR A 266 20.66 -9.88 -0.32
CA THR A 266 20.39 -11.30 -0.53
C THR A 266 19.94 -12.09 0.73
N PRO A 267 18.88 -12.93 0.65
CA PRO A 267 18.41 -13.75 1.77
C PRO A 267 19.57 -14.58 2.35
N GLY A 268 20.04 -14.17 3.51
CA GLY A 268 21.25 -14.75 4.13
C GLY A 268 21.92 -13.83 5.14
N VAL A 269 21.77 -12.52 5.00
CA VAL A 269 22.19 -11.56 6.05
C VAL A 269 20.95 -11.08 6.79
N LYS A 270 20.77 -11.56 8.02
CA LYS A 270 19.77 -10.99 8.94
C LYS A 270 20.03 -9.49 9.03
N SER A 271 19.07 -8.66 8.65
CA SER A 271 19.05 -7.28 9.13
C SER A 271 18.88 -7.34 10.65
N THR A 272 19.98 -7.22 11.37
CA THR A 272 19.92 -6.94 12.81
C THR A 272 19.39 -5.52 12.92
N GLY A 273 18.12 -5.37 13.29
CA GLY A 273 17.47 -4.07 13.47
C GLY A 273 18.30 -3.13 14.36
N CYS A 274 18.03 -1.82 14.24
CA CYS A 274 18.66 -0.71 14.97
C CYS A 274 19.45 -1.18 16.20
N ILE A 275 20.77 -1.27 16.04
CA ILE A 275 21.66 -1.70 17.10
C ILE A 275 21.86 -0.48 18.00
N SER A 276 21.39 -0.52 19.25
CA SER A 276 21.73 0.53 20.21
C SER A 276 23.23 0.45 20.49
N SER A 277 23.92 1.58 20.40
CA SER A 277 25.36 1.66 20.73
C SER A 277 25.62 1.61 22.25
N GLN A 278 24.56 1.56 23.07
CA GLN A 278 24.63 1.46 24.53
C GLN A 278 23.75 0.32 25.04
N ALA A 279 24.29 -0.47 25.97
CA ALA A 279 23.54 -1.44 26.77
C ALA A 279 22.98 -0.76 28.04
N CYS A 280 21.79 -1.15 28.54
CA CYS A 280 21.23 -0.63 29.80
C CYS A 280 22.27 -0.90 30.92
N THR A 281 23.02 0.11 31.39
CA THR A 281 24.19 -0.12 32.28
C THR A 281 23.90 0.01 33.77
N THR A 282 22.73 0.48 34.22
CA THR A 282 22.38 0.51 35.66
C THR A 282 20.86 0.49 35.94
N PRO A 283 20.35 -0.38 36.84
CA PRO A 283 19.07 -0.17 37.53
C PRO A 283 19.24 0.77 38.76
N PRO A 284 18.20 1.45 39.30
CA PRO A 284 16.75 1.23 39.09
C PRO A 284 15.92 2.51 38.80
N SER A 285 15.29 2.59 37.64
CA SER A 285 13.97 3.21 37.44
C SER A 285 13.42 2.78 36.08
N LEU A 286 12.10 2.52 35.96
CA LEU A 286 11.44 2.38 34.66
C LEU A 286 11.56 3.72 33.92
N ALA A 287 12.60 3.86 33.10
CA ALA A 287 12.75 4.95 32.16
C ALA A 287 12.62 4.36 30.76
N VAL A 288 11.73 4.95 29.95
CA VAL A 288 11.78 4.78 28.49
C VAL A 288 12.93 5.67 28.03
N GLU A 289 14.06 5.06 27.70
CA GLU A 289 15.18 5.79 27.12
C GLU A 289 15.04 5.73 25.61
N SER A 290 14.99 6.90 25.00
CA SER A 290 15.01 7.05 23.55
C SER A 290 16.47 7.02 23.12
N LEU A 291 16.89 5.91 22.53
CA LEU A 291 18.28 5.70 22.12
C LEU A 291 18.43 6.08 20.65
N ASP A 292 19.49 6.85 20.36
CA ASP A 292 19.92 7.09 19.00
C ASP A 292 20.59 5.80 18.48
N GLY A 293 20.02 5.23 17.43
CA GLY A 293 20.55 4.08 16.70
C GLY A 293 21.00 4.47 15.30
N ILE A 294 21.73 3.57 14.64
CA ILE A 294 22.16 3.74 13.25
C ILE A 294 21.73 2.50 12.46
N ASP A 295 20.91 2.72 11.43
CA ASP A 295 20.70 1.71 10.40
C ASP A 295 21.82 1.87 9.36
N VAL A 296 22.63 0.82 9.18
CA VAL A 296 23.69 0.78 8.17
C VAL A 296 23.21 -0.02 6.97
N PHE A 297 23.16 0.65 5.84
CA PHE A 297 22.82 0.05 4.57
C PHE A 297 24.08 -0.12 3.73
N THR A 298 24.21 -1.25 3.05
CA THR A 298 25.27 -1.47 2.07
C THR A 298 24.66 -1.45 0.68
N CYS A 299 25.14 -0.52 -0.15
CA CYS A 299 24.71 -0.34 -1.53
C CYS A 299 25.36 -1.39 -2.46
N PRO A 300 24.82 -1.61 -3.69
CA PRO A 300 25.39 -2.53 -4.67
C PRO A 300 26.82 -2.19 -5.12
N ASP A 301 27.21 -0.92 -5.01
CA ASP A 301 28.57 -0.43 -5.30
C ASP A 301 29.54 -0.60 -4.10
N SER A 302 29.12 -1.34 -3.07
CA SER A 302 29.83 -1.52 -1.80
C SER A 302 29.98 -0.25 -0.94
N SER A 303 29.34 0.86 -1.32
CA SER A 303 29.25 2.02 -0.44
C SER A 303 28.35 1.73 0.75
N GLN A 304 28.63 2.35 1.88
CA GLN A 304 27.77 2.27 3.07
C GLN A 304 27.08 3.61 3.27
N THR A 305 25.77 3.57 3.51
CA THR A 305 25.02 4.75 3.95
C THR A 305 24.42 4.46 5.32
N SER A 306 24.36 5.47 6.18
CA SER A 306 23.86 5.34 7.54
C SER A 306 22.72 6.32 7.76
N ILE A 307 21.58 5.83 8.27
CA ILE A 307 20.47 6.68 8.69
C ILE A 307 20.37 6.61 10.21
N ASN A 308 20.31 7.77 10.85
CA ASN A 308 20.02 7.84 12.28
C ASN A 308 18.58 7.40 12.50
N CYS A 309 18.39 6.31 13.24
CA CYS A 309 17.09 5.87 13.71
C CYS A 309 16.95 6.21 15.19
N LYS A 310 15.71 6.38 15.65
CA LYS A 310 15.42 6.53 17.08
C LYS A 310 14.63 5.31 17.53
N VAL A 311 15.13 4.61 18.54
CA VAL A 311 14.44 3.44 19.08
C VAL A 311 14.12 3.70 20.54
N ASP A 312 12.84 3.58 20.88
CA ASP A 312 12.40 3.59 22.26
C ASP A 312 12.55 2.18 22.82
N VAL A 313 13.56 1.97 23.67
CA VAL A 313 13.79 0.69 24.33
C VAL A 313 13.11 0.72 25.70
N THR A 314 12.20 -0.22 25.92
CA THR A 314 11.60 -0.43 27.24
C THR A 314 12.37 -1.56 27.93
N CYS A 315 13.30 -1.24 28.84
CA CYS A 315 13.99 -2.25 29.64
C CYS A 315 12.98 -2.77 30.72
N THR A 316 12.27 -3.88 30.46
CA THR A 316 11.37 -4.52 31.45
C THR A 316 12.17 -5.46 32.35
N VAL A 317 12.20 -5.20 33.66
CA VAL A 317 12.78 -6.15 34.62
C VAL A 317 11.81 -7.31 34.80
N VAL A 318 12.18 -8.50 34.34
CA VAL A 318 11.49 -9.73 34.73
C VAL A 318 11.96 -10.06 36.15
N THR A 319 11.18 -9.70 37.18
CA THR A 319 11.42 -10.27 38.51
C THR A 319 11.13 -11.77 38.43
N PRO A 320 12.10 -12.66 38.71
CA PRO A 320 11.81 -14.08 38.81
C PRO A 320 10.93 -14.29 40.04
N VAL A 321 9.63 -14.46 39.84
CA VAL A 321 8.75 -14.98 40.90
C VAL A 321 8.93 -16.50 40.90
N GLY A 322 10.00 -16.96 41.54
CA GLY A 322 10.14 -18.36 41.91
C GLY A 322 9.28 -18.65 43.14
N THR A 323 8.03 -19.06 42.94
CA THR A 323 7.29 -19.76 44.00
C THR A 323 7.61 -21.25 43.91
N CYS A 324 8.42 -21.76 44.84
CA CYS A 324 8.54 -23.20 45.05
C CYS A 324 7.21 -23.74 45.57
N GLY A 325 6.49 -24.47 44.71
CA GLY A 325 5.38 -25.32 45.13
C GLY A 325 5.91 -26.54 45.88
N ASP A 326 5.34 -26.77 47.06
CA ASP A 326 5.30 -28.02 47.82
C ASP A 326 6.62 -28.65 48.29
N ASN A 327 7.02 -28.30 49.52
CA ASN A 327 7.43 -29.20 50.62
C ASN A 327 8.19 -30.50 50.31
N LYS A 328 9.14 -30.50 49.37
CA LYS A 328 10.03 -31.65 49.12
C LYS A 328 11.53 -31.33 49.10
N CYS A 329 11.96 -30.37 49.91
CA CYS A 329 13.34 -30.30 50.37
C CYS A 329 13.36 -30.45 51.89
N GLY A 330 13.99 -31.51 52.38
CA GLY A 330 13.94 -31.96 53.77
C GLY A 330 14.56 -30.97 54.75
N GLY A 331 14.06 -30.99 55.99
CA GLY A 331 14.33 -30.00 57.01
C GLY A 331 15.79 -29.90 57.43
N ASN A 332 16.39 -28.74 57.19
CA ASN A 332 17.40 -28.15 58.08
C ASN A 332 17.36 -26.61 57.92
N PRO A 333 16.97 -25.83 58.94
CA PRO A 333 16.72 -24.40 58.82
C PRO A 333 17.99 -23.52 58.74
N THR A 334 19.17 -24.07 58.46
CA THR A 334 20.44 -23.31 58.53
C THR A 334 21.28 -23.28 57.25
N MET A 335 20.75 -23.69 56.10
CA MET A 335 21.48 -23.52 54.82
C MET A 335 20.68 -22.66 53.82
N THR A 336 21.34 -21.61 53.33
CA THR A 336 20.86 -20.75 52.24
C THR A 336 21.27 -21.40 50.93
N GLU A 337 20.35 -22.02 50.19
CA GLU A 337 20.64 -22.54 48.85
C GLU A 337 20.32 -21.51 47.77
N THR A 338 21.24 -21.33 46.83
CA THR A 338 21.07 -20.54 45.61
C THR A 338 20.68 -21.45 44.43
N PRO A 339 20.08 -20.92 43.34
CA PRO A 339 19.53 -21.70 42.22
C PRO A 339 20.51 -22.65 41.48
N SER A 340 21.79 -22.63 41.81
CA SER A 340 22.85 -23.45 41.22
C SER A 340 23.01 -24.85 41.81
N SER A 341 22.33 -25.20 42.92
CA SER A 341 22.47 -26.50 43.60
C SER A 341 21.32 -27.51 43.38
N CYS A 342 20.33 -27.22 42.55
CA CYS A 342 19.21 -28.14 42.34
C CYS A 342 19.58 -29.31 41.39
N PRO A 343 19.33 -30.59 41.74
CA PRO A 343 19.67 -31.74 40.89
C PRO A 343 18.93 -31.75 39.53
N LYS A 344 19.60 -32.28 38.51
CA LYS A 344 19.21 -32.31 37.07
C LYS A 344 17.89 -33.01 36.70
N ASP A 345 17.12 -33.54 37.65
CA ASP A 345 16.03 -34.49 37.34
C ASP A 345 14.60 -33.94 37.44
N CYS A 346 14.41 -32.61 37.56
CA CYS A 346 13.08 -32.01 37.51
C CYS A 346 12.61 -31.79 36.06
N LYS A 347 11.67 -32.61 35.56
CA LYS A 347 10.97 -32.37 34.29
C LYS A 347 9.76 -31.43 34.49
N PRO A 348 9.53 -30.46 33.61
CA PRO A 348 8.35 -29.59 33.67
C PRO A 348 7.08 -30.36 33.32
N GLY A 349 6.07 -30.29 34.20
CA GLY A 349 4.70 -30.72 33.91
C GLY A 349 3.87 -29.52 33.47
N TYR A 350 3.28 -29.58 32.28
CA TYR A 350 2.37 -28.55 31.80
C TYR A 350 0.96 -28.79 32.37
N LYS A 351 0.41 -27.79 33.07
CA LYS A 351 -1.01 -27.74 33.42
C LYS A 351 -1.76 -27.02 32.29
N GLN A 352 -2.69 -27.70 31.65
CA GLN A 352 -3.65 -27.09 30.73
C GLN A 352 -4.65 -26.26 31.54
N PHE A 353 -4.91 -25.03 31.09
CA PHE A 353 -6.12 -24.29 31.42
C PHE A 353 -7.05 -24.35 30.21
#